data_AF-A0AAV8ZWT4-F1
#
_entry.id   AF-A0AAV8ZWT4-F1
#
_cell.length_a   1.000
_cell.length_b   1.000
_cell.length_c   1.000
_cell.angle_alpha   90.00
_cell.angle_beta   90.00
_cell.angle_gamma   90.00
#
_symmetry.space_group_name_H-M   'P 1'
#
loop_
_entity.id
_entity.type
_entity.pdbx_description
1 polymer ?
#
loop_
_entity_poly.entity_id
_entity_poly.type
_entity_poly.pdbx_seq_one_letter_code
_entity_poly.pdbx_strand_id
1 'polypeptide(L)'
;MLEGVQRRMLLRVCSAYRTTSTVALQVITGVIPIDLMVEERRYLYEMGNGQELAIRKAARERTLNLWQRRWELNEEKGQWTKRLIPNLRPWVTCRHRRIDFYISQFLTGHGSFGVYTQRLGISENAFCVYCGEEDSPEHTVLYCHRWAPYRIAIYGELGFQLTAETLVAHMIEDKRQCNTIDISYKILPASQFLCVLNIMKPSLDKWETPNSSIKYTDVTFLW
;
A
#
# COMPACT_ATOMS: atom_id res chain seq x y z
N MET A 1 -9.53 14.10 15.55
CA MET A 1 -9.57 13.09 16.63
C MET A 1 -9.99 11.71 16.10
N LEU A 2 -11.12 11.58 15.38
CA LEU A 2 -11.61 10.30 14.84
C LEU A 2 -10.69 9.67 13.77
N GLU A 3 -10.19 10.48 12.83
CA GLU A 3 -9.30 10.00 11.78
C GLU A 3 -7.99 9.41 12.33
N GLY A 4 -7.41 10.03 13.37
CA GLY A 4 -6.21 9.51 14.03
C GLY A 4 -6.42 8.15 14.70
N VAL A 5 -7.62 7.89 15.24
CA VAL A 5 -7.97 6.58 15.79
C VAL A 5 -8.09 5.55 14.67
N GLN A 6 -8.83 5.86 13.61
CA GLN A 6 -8.95 4.99 12.44
C GLN A 6 -7.56 4.67 11.87
N ARG A 7 -6.71 5.68 11.66
CA ARG A 7 -5.34 5.52 11.17
C ARG A 7 -4.55 4.47 11.95
N ARG A 8 -4.56 4.52 13.29
CA ARG A 8 -3.83 3.56 14.14
C ARG A 8 -4.33 2.12 13.96
N MET A 9 -5.63 1.93 13.77
CA MET A 9 -6.21 0.62 13.48
C MET A 9 -5.76 0.14 12.09
N LEU A 10 -5.85 1.02 11.08
CA LEU A 10 -5.50 0.65 9.71
C LEU A 10 -4.03 0.28 9.55
N LEU A 11 -3.11 0.99 10.20
CA LEU A 11 -1.68 0.65 10.21
C LEU A 11 -1.45 -0.81 10.64
N ARG A 12 -2.17 -1.26 11.69
CA ARG A 12 -2.08 -2.65 12.18
C ARG A 12 -2.74 -3.66 11.26
N VAL A 13 -3.85 -3.30 10.62
CA VAL A 13 -4.59 -4.21 9.71
C VAL A 13 -3.75 -4.58 8.49
N CYS A 14 -2.94 -3.66 7.97
CA CYS A 14 -2.13 -3.89 6.76
C CYS A 14 -0.61 -3.93 7.03
N SER A 15 -0.20 -3.89 8.29
CA SER A 15 1.21 -3.78 8.71
C SER A 15 1.97 -2.71 7.91
N ALA A 16 1.35 -1.57 7.66
CA ALA A 16 1.94 -0.51 6.85
C ALA A 16 2.84 0.40 7.69
N TYR A 17 3.81 1.04 7.03
CA TYR A 17 4.71 2.01 7.66
C TYR A 17 3.95 3.16 8.31
N ARG A 18 4.47 3.66 9.44
CA ARG A 18 3.88 4.79 10.18
C ARG A 18 3.77 6.08 9.37
N THR A 19 4.55 6.24 8.30
CA THR A 19 4.52 7.40 7.40
C THR A 19 3.50 7.27 6.27
N THR A 20 2.88 6.10 6.09
CA THR A 20 1.87 5.88 5.05
C THR A 20 0.67 6.80 5.27
N SER A 21 0.27 7.57 4.25
CA SER A 21 -0.84 8.52 4.39
C SER A 21 -2.17 7.84 4.77
N THR A 22 -3.02 8.53 5.55
CA THR A 22 -4.30 7.94 6.00
C THR A 22 -5.21 7.61 4.82
N VAL A 23 -5.24 8.45 3.79
CA VAL A 23 -6.01 8.22 2.56
C VAL A 23 -5.57 6.93 1.86
N ALA A 24 -4.27 6.66 1.75
CA ALA A 24 -3.77 5.41 1.18
C ALA A 24 -4.14 4.20 2.05
N LEU A 25 -4.03 4.32 3.38
CA LEU A 25 -4.42 3.26 4.32
C LEU A 25 -5.89 2.89 4.17
N GLN A 26 -6.79 3.88 4.09
CA GLN A 26 -8.22 3.66 3.88
C GLN A 26 -8.48 2.91 2.57
N VAL A 27 -7.81 3.31 1.49
CA VAL A 27 -7.95 2.67 0.16
C VAL A 27 -7.43 1.23 0.17
N ILE A 28 -6.18 0.98 0.59
CA ILE A 28 -5.60 -0.37 0.53
C ILE A 28 -6.36 -1.37 1.42
N THR A 29 -6.79 -0.94 2.61
CA THR A 29 -7.57 -1.80 3.52
C THR A 29 -9.02 -1.96 3.06
N GLY A 30 -9.52 -1.03 2.25
CA GLY A 30 -10.91 -0.93 1.83
C GLY A 30 -11.85 -0.44 2.95
N VAL A 31 -11.30 0.26 3.95
CA VAL A 31 -12.06 0.85 5.05
C VAL A 31 -12.46 2.27 4.69
N ILE A 32 -13.76 2.51 4.65
CA ILE A 32 -14.36 3.82 4.35
C ILE A 32 -13.86 4.86 5.37
N PRO A 33 -13.51 6.09 4.95
CA PRO A 33 -13.19 7.19 5.86
C PRO A 33 -14.24 7.35 6.97
N ILE A 34 -13.78 7.49 8.21
CA ILE A 34 -14.68 7.45 9.38
C ILE A 34 -15.74 8.54 9.37
N ASP A 35 -15.44 9.71 8.81
CA ASP A 35 -16.39 10.80 8.62
C ASP A 35 -17.50 10.42 7.64
N LEU A 36 -17.17 9.76 6.53
CA LEU A 36 -18.16 9.24 5.59
C LEU A 36 -19.00 8.11 6.20
N MET A 37 -18.44 7.29 7.09
CA MET A 37 -19.22 6.30 7.85
C MET A 37 -20.22 6.95 8.82
N VAL A 38 -19.85 8.08 9.43
CA VAL A 38 -20.76 8.86 10.29
C VAL A 38 -21.88 9.48 9.46
N GLU A 39 -21.57 10.03 8.28
CA GLU A 39 -22.58 10.54 7.35
C GLU A 39 -23.53 9.45 6.86
N GLU A 40 -23.03 8.26 6.52
CA GLU A 40 -23.85 7.10 6.18
C GLU A 40 -24.83 6.77 7.31
N ARG A 41 -24.33 6.70 8.55
CA ARG A 41 -25.16 6.38 9.73
C ARG A 41 -26.20 7.46 10.00
N ARG A 42 -25.86 8.74 9.82
CA ARG A 42 -26.81 9.85 9.92
C ARG A 42 -27.94 9.71 8.89
N TYR A 43 -27.58 9.47 7.63
CA TYR A 43 -28.56 9.28 6.56
C TYR A 43 -29.51 8.10 6.85
N LEU A 44 -28.98 6.98 7.36
CA LEU A 44 -29.81 5.84 7.75
C LEU A 44 -30.80 6.19 8.87
N TYR A 45 -30.39 6.98 9.86
CA TYR A 45 -31.26 7.43 10.95
C TYR A 45 -32.42 8.28 10.42
N GLU A 46 -32.12 9.24 9.53
CA GLU A 46 -33.11 10.10 8.89
C GLU A 46 -34.12 9.29 8.04
N MET A 47 -33.71 8.14 7.50
CA MET A 47 -34.52 7.23 6.69
C MET A 47 -35.15 6.07 7.49
N GLY A 48 -35.53 6.32 8.76
CA GLY A 48 -36.18 5.30 9.59
C GLY A 48 -35.25 4.18 10.03
N ASN A 49 -34.02 4.53 10.41
CA ASN A 49 -32.95 3.62 10.85
C ASN A 49 -32.47 2.58 9.82
N GLY A 50 -32.83 2.71 8.54
CA GLY A 50 -32.37 1.78 7.50
C GLY A 50 -32.91 0.37 7.64
N GLN A 51 -34.14 0.21 8.13
CA GLN A 51 -34.80 -1.09 8.25
C GLN A 51 -34.87 -1.82 6.91
N GLU A 52 -35.11 -1.09 5.82
CA GLU A 52 -35.17 -1.67 4.48
C GLU A 52 -33.78 -1.91 3.86
N LEU A 53 -33.62 -3.04 3.17
CA LEU A 53 -32.39 -3.35 2.45
C LEU A 53 -32.09 -2.34 1.33
N ALA A 54 -33.12 -1.84 0.64
CA ALA A 54 -32.97 -0.84 -0.42
C ALA A 54 -32.35 0.46 0.12
N ILE A 55 -32.82 0.92 1.29
CA ILE A 55 -32.29 2.11 1.97
C ILE A 55 -30.82 1.90 2.34
N ARG A 56 -30.44 0.74 2.90
CA ARG A 56 -29.04 0.43 3.25
C ARG A 56 -28.14 0.39 2.03
N LYS A 57 -28.60 -0.20 0.93
CA LYS A 57 -27.86 -0.22 -0.34
C LYS A 57 -27.68 1.19 -0.88
N ALA A 58 -28.74 2.01 -0.90
CA ALA A 58 -28.67 3.39 -1.36
C ALA A 58 -27.73 4.25 -0.50
N ALA A 59 -27.76 4.07 0.82
CA ALA A 59 -26.85 4.73 1.75
C ALA A 59 -25.39 4.38 1.45
N ARG A 60 -25.08 3.08 1.34
CA ARG A 60 -23.73 2.61 1.01
C ARG A 60 -23.27 3.11 -0.36
N GLU A 61 -24.17 3.11 -1.34
CA GLU A 61 -23.90 3.60 -2.69
C GLU A 61 -23.53 5.08 -2.70
N ARG A 62 -24.27 5.90 -1.94
CA ARG A 62 -23.94 7.31 -1.71
C ARG A 62 -22.56 7.47 -1.08
N THR A 63 -22.26 6.70 -0.02
CA THR A 63 -20.96 6.74 0.66
C THR A 63 -19.80 6.40 -0.28
N LEU A 64 -19.95 5.36 -1.09
CA LEU A 64 -18.93 4.94 -2.05
C LEU A 64 -18.71 5.99 -3.15
N ASN A 65 -19.77 6.67 -3.61
CA ASN A 65 -19.66 7.77 -4.58
C ASN A 65 -18.92 8.98 -3.99
N LEU A 66 -19.23 9.35 -2.74
CA LEU A 66 -18.52 10.43 -2.05
C LEU A 66 -17.05 10.08 -1.84
N TRP A 67 -16.75 8.83 -1.46
CA TRP A 67 -15.38 8.37 -1.28
C TRP A 67 -14.60 8.35 -2.59
N GLN A 68 -15.18 7.82 -3.67
CA GLN A 68 -14.60 7.83 -5.01
C GLN A 68 -14.26 9.27 -5.46
N ARG A 69 -15.19 10.20 -5.31
CA ARG A 69 -14.95 11.62 -5.65
C ARG A 69 -13.83 12.23 -4.80
N ARG A 70 -13.81 11.97 -3.49
CA ARG A 70 -12.72 12.43 -2.60
C ARG A 70 -11.37 11.85 -3.05
N TRP A 71 -11.36 10.61 -3.51
CA TRP A 71 -10.14 9.96 -4.01
C TRP A 71 -9.64 10.57 -5.33
N GLU A 72 -10.55 10.83 -6.25
CA GLU A 72 -10.27 11.49 -7.54
C GLU A 72 -9.77 12.91 -7.37
N LEU A 73 -10.30 13.68 -6.41
CA LEU A 73 -9.88 15.06 -6.15
C LEU A 73 -8.62 15.19 -5.29
N ASN A 74 -8.13 14.10 -4.69
CA ASN A 74 -6.91 14.13 -3.90
C ASN A 74 -5.67 14.19 -4.82
N GLU A 75 -4.93 15.29 -4.73
CA GLU A 75 -3.71 15.57 -5.53
C GLU A 75 -2.41 15.48 -4.71
N GLU A 76 -2.50 15.33 -3.38
CA GLU A 76 -1.32 15.46 -2.51
C GLU A 76 -0.68 14.13 -2.11
N LYS A 77 -1.47 13.19 -1.55
CA LYS A 77 -0.93 12.00 -0.86
C LYS A 77 -1.43 10.72 -1.50
N GLY A 78 -0.60 9.67 -1.51
CA GLY A 78 -1.01 8.36 -2.02
C GLY A 78 -1.22 8.31 -3.54
N GLN A 79 -0.58 9.19 -4.31
CA GLN A 79 -0.73 9.23 -5.78
C GLN A 79 -0.33 7.93 -6.46
N TRP A 80 0.71 7.26 -5.97
CA TRP A 80 1.06 5.91 -6.41
C TRP A 80 -0.09 4.91 -6.18
N THR A 81 -0.65 4.87 -4.97
CA THR A 81 -1.82 4.04 -4.65
C THR A 81 -3.01 4.37 -5.55
N LYS A 82 -3.20 5.64 -5.91
CA LYS A 82 -4.28 6.11 -6.80
C LYS A 82 -4.11 5.63 -8.24
N ARG A 83 -2.87 5.62 -8.74
CA ARG A 83 -2.55 5.03 -10.05
C ARG A 83 -2.88 3.54 -10.10
N LEU A 84 -2.57 2.81 -9.02
CA LEU A 84 -2.85 1.38 -8.92
C LEU A 84 -4.33 1.07 -8.68
N ILE A 85 -5.02 1.87 -7.87
CA ILE A 85 -6.42 1.67 -7.46
C ILE A 85 -7.23 2.93 -7.79
N PRO A 86 -7.48 3.23 -9.08
CA PRO A 86 -8.21 4.43 -9.47
C PRO A 86 -9.70 4.33 -9.15
N ASN A 87 -10.28 3.14 -9.33
CA ASN A 87 -11.68 2.85 -9.00
C ASN A 87 -11.76 2.02 -7.70
N LEU A 88 -12.35 2.61 -6.67
CA LEU A 88 -12.45 1.99 -5.37
C LEU A 88 -13.42 0.81 -5.35
N ARG A 89 -14.51 0.84 -6.13
CA ARG A 89 -15.62 -0.12 -5.99
C ARG A 89 -15.17 -1.57 -6.20
N PRO A 90 -14.53 -1.94 -7.33
CA PRO A 90 -14.09 -3.30 -7.55
C PRO A 90 -13.07 -3.73 -6.49
N TRP A 91 -12.18 -2.81 -6.10
CA TRP A 91 -11.18 -3.09 -5.07
C TRP A 91 -11.81 -3.39 -3.71
N VAL A 92 -12.68 -2.52 -3.18
CA VAL A 92 -13.23 -2.65 -1.82
C VAL A 92 -14.22 -3.81 -1.69
N THR A 93 -14.90 -4.17 -2.78
CA THR A 93 -15.85 -5.29 -2.84
C THR A 93 -15.19 -6.64 -3.11
N CYS A 94 -13.94 -6.66 -3.54
CA CYS A 94 -13.15 -7.88 -3.74
C CYS A 94 -12.98 -8.65 -2.42
N ARG A 95 -13.53 -9.87 -2.35
CA ARG A 95 -13.52 -10.71 -1.13
C ARG A 95 -12.23 -11.49 -0.93
N HIS A 96 -11.49 -11.76 -2.01
CA HIS A 96 -10.21 -12.46 -1.96
C HIS A 96 -9.01 -11.51 -1.95
N ARG A 97 -9.25 -10.20 -1.80
CA ARG A 97 -8.21 -9.21 -1.58
C ARG A 97 -7.39 -9.60 -0.34
N ARG A 98 -6.07 -9.61 -0.48
CA ARG A 98 -5.14 -9.87 0.62
C ARG A 98 -4.17 -8.71 0.71
N ILE A 99 -4.05 -8.16 1.91
CA ILE A 99 -3.11 -7.09 2.23
C ILE A 99 -2.27 -7.60 3.38
N ASP A 100 -1.00 -7.85 3.09
CA ASP A 100 0.00 -8.11 4.10
C ASP A 100 1.11 -7.06 4.03
N PHE A 101 2.13 -7.25 4.84
CA PHE A 101 3.28 -6.36 4.96
C PHE A 101 3.99 -6.05 3.62
N TYR A 102 4.08 -7.01 2.71
CA TYR A 102 4.81 -6.83 1.45
C TYR A 102 3.93 -6.15 0.40
N ILE A 103 2.66 -6.55 0.33
CA ILE A 103 1.69 -5.91 -0.56
C ILE A 103 1.41 -4.48 -0.12
N SER A 104 1.31 -4.21 1.19
CA SER A 104 1.09 -2.85 1.68
C SER A 104 2.24 -1.92 1.33
N GLN A 105 3.48 -2.38 1.41
CA GLN A 105 4.66 -1.65 0.95
C GLN A 105 4.57 -1.27 -0.53
N PHE A 106 4.35 -2.27 -1.39
CA PHE A 106 4.21 -2.01 -2.83
C PHE A 106 3.07 -1.04 -3.12
N LEU A 107 1.85 -1.31 -2.63
CA LEU A 107 0.66 -0.50 -2.93
C LEU A 107 0.78 0.94 -2.43
N THR A 108 1.60 1.19 -1.41
CA THR A 108 1.77 2.52 -0.82
C THR A 108 3.05 3.21 -1.27
N GLY A 109 3.94 2.51 -1.97
CA GLY A 109 5.27 2.99 -2.32
C GLY A 109 6.14 3.27 -1.09
N HIS A 110 6.00 2.44 -0.06
CA HIS A 110 6.80 2.47 1.16
C HIS A 110 7.64 1.20 1.22
N GLY A 111 8.78 1.22 1.90
CA GLY A 111 9.61 0.03 2.07
C GLY A 111 11.08 0.25 1.78
N SER A 112 11.76 -0.79 1.29
CA SER A 112 13.17 -0.74 0.91
C SER A 112 13.45 -0.01 -0.42
N PHE A 113 12.48 0.72 -0.97
CA PHE A 113 12.63 1.45 -2.24
C PHE A 113 13.49 2.69 -2.06
N GLY A 114 14.52 2.87 -2.88
CA GLY A 114 15.43 4.02 -2.87
C GLY A 114 14.72 5.36 -2.84
N VAL A 115 13.69 5.57 -3.67
CA VAL A 115 12.88 6.80 -3.67
C VAL A 115 12.28 7.09 -2.29
N TYR A 116 11.78 6.05 -1.62
CA TYR A 116 11.19 6.18 -0.30
C TYR A 116 12.24 6.40 0.80
N THR A 117 13.32 5.64 0.78
CA THR A 117 14.39 5.73 1.79
C THR A 117 15.15 7.05 1.70
N GLN A 118 15.35 7.60 0.50
CA GLN A 118 15.89 8.95 0.30
C GLN A 118 14.95 10.02 0.87
N ARG A 119 13.64 9.92 0.61
CA ARG A 119 12.63 10.84 1.17
C ARG A 119 12.62 10.85 2.69
N LEU A 120 12.99 9.74 3.34
CA LEU A 120 13.12 9.64 4.79
C LEU A 120 14.51 10.07 5.32
N GLY A 121 15.45 10.42 4.44
CA GLY A 121 16.82 10.78 4.81
C GLY A 121 17.68 9.59 5.25
N ILE A 122 17.28 8.36 4.91
CA ILE A 122 18.03 7.15 5.29
C ILE A 122 19.06 6.77 4.21
N SER A 123 18.74 7.05 2.95
CA SER A 123 19.67 6.88 1.80
C SER A 123 20.06 8.24 1.21
N GLU A 124 21.27 8.33 0.68
CA GLU A 124 21.76 9.52 -0.03
C GLU A 124 21.14 9.68 -1.42
N ASN A 125 20.82 8.55 -2.07
CA ASN A 125 20.26 8.53 -3.42
C ASN A 125 19.03 7.60 -3.52
N ALA A 126 18.28 7.77 -4.61
CA ALA A 126 17.07 7.00 -4.91
C ALA A 126 17.31 5.87 -5.92
N PHE A 127 18.56 5.45 -6.16
CA PHE A 127 18.88 4.53 -7.26
C PHE A 127 18.89 3.07 -6.83
N CYS A 128 18.52 2.21 -7.77
CA CYS A 128 18.52 0.77 -7.63
C CYS A 128 19.95 0.26 -7.68
N VAL A 129 20.37 -0.42 -6.61
CA VAL A 129 21.72 -0.96 -6.46
C VAL A 129 22.09 -2.01 -7.51
N TYR A 130 21.09 -2.57 -8.21
CA TYR A 130 21.30 -3.63 -9.19
C TYR A 130 21.44 -3.11 -10.63
N CYS A 131 20.85 -1.95 -10.95
CA CYS A 131 20.82 -1.46 -12.34
C CYS A 131 20.98 0.06 -12.50
N GLY A 132 21.06 0.83 -11.41
CA GLY A 132 21.28 2.28 -11.45
C GLY A 132 20.05 3.13 -11.79
N GLU A 133 18.95 2.52 -12.21
CA GLU A 133 17.67 3.21 -12.45
C GLU A 133 17.05 3.71 -11.13
N GLU A 134 16.07 4.62 -11.20
CA GLU A 134 15.32 5.05 -10.02
C GLU A 134 14.60 3.86 -9.35
N ASP A 135 14.89 3.63 -8.07
CA ASP A 135 14.32 2.54 -7.28
C ASP A 135 12.96 2.93 -6.71
N SER A 136 11.98 2.89 -7.60
CA SER A 136 10.56 2.98 -7.29
C SER A 136 9.94 1.58 -7.11
N PRO A 137 8.77 1.47 -6.48
CA PRO A 137 8.03 0.20 -6.42
C PRO A 137 7.75 -0.36 -7.81
N GLU A 138 7.42 0.53 -8.76
CA GLU A 138 7.18 0.17 -10.15
C GLU A 138 8.42 -0.42 -10.80
N HIS A 139 9.57 0.26 -10.66
CA HIS A 139 10.84 -0.23 -11.17
C HIS A 139 11.19 -1.59 -10.58
N THR A 140 11.27 -1.68 -9.26
CA THR A 140 11.68 -2.89 -8.57
C THR A 140 10.79 -4.06 -8.97
N VAL A 141 9.48 -3.87 -8.98
CA VAL A 141 8.59 -4.98 -9.27
C VAL A 141 8.56 -5.29 -10.76
N LEU A 142 8.31 -4.30 -11.62
CA LEU A 142 7.88 -4.51 -13.01
C LEU A 142 9.03 -4.47 -14.03
N TYR A 143 10.15 -3.82 -13.71
CA TYR A 143 11.19 -3.51 -14.72
C TYR A 143 12.59 -3.99 -14.38
N CYS A 144 12.99 -3.96 -13.11
CA CYS A 144 14.37 -4.25 -12.70
C CYS A 144 14.82 -5.65 -13.17
N HIS A 145 15.99 -5.72 -13.83
CA HIS A 145 16.52 -6.97 -14.40
C HIS A 145 16.77 -8.04 -13.34
N ARG A 146 17.11 -7.63 -12.10
CA ARG A 146 17.37 -8.52 -10.96
C ARG A 146 16.21 -9.47 -10.71
N TRP A 147 15.01 -8.98 -10.94
CA TRP A 147 13.75 -9.67 -10.67
C TRP A 147 13.12 -10.29 -11.92
N ALA A 148 13.77 -10.16 -13.09
CA ALA A 148 13.26 -10.68 -14.34
C ALA A 148 12.97 -12.19 -14.31
N PRO A 149 13.80 -13.07 -13.69
CA PRO A 149 13.48 -14.50 -13.65
C PRO A 149 12.15 -14.80 -12.95
N TYR A 150 11.84 -14.10 -11.85
CA TYR A 150 10.57 -14.24 -11.13
C TYR A 150 9.41 -13.70 -11.96
N ARG A 151 9.57 -12.52 -12.57
CA ARG A 151 8.56 -11.96 -13.48
C ARG A 151 8.25 -12.87 -14.66
N ILE A 152 9.26 -13.45 -15.29
CA ILE A 152 9.08 -14.37 -16.42
C ILE A 152 8.24 -15.58 -15.98
N ALA A 153 8.53 -16.17 -14.82
CA ALA A 153 7.75 -17.29 -14.28
C ALA A 153 6.29 -16.90 -14.06
N ILE A 154 6.03 -15.72 -13.48
CA ILE A 154 4.69 -15.19 -13.24
C ILE A 154 3.95 -14.94 -14.55
N TYR A 155 4.60 -14.29 -15.52
CA TYR A 155 4.00 -14.02 -16.82
C TYR A 155 3.70 -15.31 -17.59
N GLY A 156 4.54 -16.34 -17.41
CA GLY A 156 4.28 -17.68 -17.92
C GLY A 156 3.05 -18.33 -17.28
N GLU A 157 2.85 -18.16 -15.97
CA GLU A 157 1.66 -18.70 -15.29
C GLU A 157 0.38 -17.91 -15.62
N LEU A 158 0.46 -16.58 -15.68
CA LEU A 158 -0.67 -15.70 -15.95
C LEU A 158 -1.06 -15.69 -17.43
N GLY A 159 -0.08 -15.91 -18.33
CA GLY A 159 -0.26 -15.79 -19.78
C GLY A 159 -0.23 -14.36 -20.30
N PHE A 160 0.10 -13.38 -19.47
CA PHE A 160 0.19 -11.96 -19.82
C PHE A 160 1.22 -11.23 -18.96
N GLN A 161 1.63 -10.05 -19.42
CA GLN A 161 2.52 -9.16 -18.67
C GLN A 161 1.72 -8.22 -17.77
N LEU A 162 2.28 -7.92 -16.59
CA LEU A 162 1.70 -6.96 -15.65
C LEU A 162 2.27 -5.56 -15.89
N THR A 163 1.42 -4.55 -15.80
CA THR A 163 1.82 -3.14 -15.69
C THR A 163 1.26 -2.54 -14.41
N ALA A 164 1.67 -1.32 -14.05
CA ALA A 164 1.10 -0.63 -12.89
C ALA A 164 -0.44 -0.48 -13.01
N GLU A 165 -0.94 -0.29 -14.23
CA GLU A 165 -2.36 -0.08 -14.53
C GLU A 165 -3.18 -1.37 -14.47
N THR A 166 -2.59 -2.52 -14.83
CA THR A 166 -3.33 -3.79 -14.95
C THR A 166 -3.19 -4.69 -13.73
N LEU A 167 -2.12 -4.53 -12.94
CA LEU A 167 -1.79 -5.41 -11.82
C LEU A 167 -2.95 -5.57 -10.83
N VAL A 168 -3.50 -4.45 -10.34
CA VAL A 168 -4.60 -4.49 -9.38
C VAL A 168 -5.87 -5.05 -10.01
N ALA A 169 -6.14 -4.76 -11.29
CA ALA A 169 -7.29 -5.29 -11.98
C ALA A 169 -7.26 -6.83 -12.00
N HIS A 170 -6.11 -7.42 -12.33
CA HIS A 170 -5.90 -8.87 -12.28
C HIS A 170 -5.99 -9.46 -10.86
N MET A 171 -5.49 -8.75 -9.85
CA MET A 171 -5.69 -9.16 -8.45
C MET A 171 -7.17 -9.20 -8.05
N ILE A 172 -7.99 -8.30 -8.59
CA ILE A 172 -9.43 -8.23 -8.30
C ILE A 172 -10.20 -9.30 -9.06
N GLU A 173 -9.83 -9.54 -10.32
CA GLU A 173 -10.56 -10.41 -11.23
C GLU A 173 -10.62 -11.87 -10.76
N ASP A 174 -9.49 -12.41 -10.31
CA ASP A 174 -9.41 -13.82 -9.96
C ASP A 174 -8.52 -14.09 -8.73
N LYS A 175 -8.97 -15.03 -7.90
CA LYS A 175 -8.28 -15.38 -6.65
C LYS A 175 -6.94 -16.08 -6.91
N ARG A 176 -6.84 -16.90 -7.96
CA ARG A 176 -5.57 -17.55 -8.33
C ARG A 176 -4.59 -16.50 -8.81
N GLN A 177 -5.01 -15.59 -9.69
CA GLN A 177 -4.17 -14.46 -10.11
C GLN A 177 -3.69 -13.62 -8.92
N CYS A 178 -4.59 -13.27 -8.00
CA CYS A 178 -4.23 -12.58 -6.75
C CYS A 178 -3.16 -13.33 -5.94
N ASN A 179 -3.28 -14.65 -5.80
CA ASN A 179 -2.29 -15.46 -5.07
C ASN A 179 -0.95 -15.55 -5.79
N THR A 180 -0.94 -15.75 -7.12
CA THR A 180 0.28 -15.80 -7.94
C THR A 180 1.02 -14.46 -7.86
N ILE A 181 0.28 -13.35 -7.98
CA ILE A 181 0.80 -12.00 -7.80
C ILE A 181 1.36 -11.88 -6.37
N ASP A 182 0.60 -12.13 -5.32
CA ASP A 182 1.03 -12.03 -3.91
C ASP A 182 2.33 -12.76 -3.56
N ILE A 183 2.47 -14.03 -3.99
CA ILE A 183 3.67 -14.84 -3.73
C ILE A 183 4.92 -14.17 -4.30
N SER A 184 4.82 -13.52 -5.46
CA SER A 184 5.96 -12.84 -6.07
C SER A 184 6.47 -11.67 -5.24
N TYR A 185 5.59 -10.80 -4.75
CA TYR A 185 5.97 -9.63 -3.94
C TYR A 185 6.52 -10.00 -2.56
N LYS A 186 6.45 -11.27 -2.15
CA LYS A 186 7.13 -11.73 -0.93
C LYS A 186 8.59 -12.06 -1.17
N ILE A 187 8.91 -12.52 -2.37
CA ILE A 187 10.25 -12.98 -2.73
C ILE A 187 11.15 -11.78 -3.13
N LEU A 188 10.57 -10.75 -3.74
CA LEU A 188 11.29 -9.57 -4.24
C LEU A 188 11.87 -8.66 -3.13
N PRO A 189 11.15 -8.34 -2.02
CA PRO A 189 11.62 -7.40 -1.01
C PRO A 189 12.44 -8.07 0.09
N ALA A 190 12.25 -9.36 0.39
CA ALA A 190 13.01 -10.03 1.46
C ALA A 190 14.53 -9.99 1.23
N SER A 191 14.95 -9.99 -0.03
CA SER A 191 16.34 -9.88 -0.45
C SER A 191 16.81 -8.42 -0.63
N GLN A 192 15.93 -7.47 -0.96
CA GLN A 192 16.23 -6.05 -0.83
C GLN A 192 16.37 -5.61 0.62
N PHE A 193 15.59 -6.16 1.55
CA PHE A 193 15.72 -5.89 2.99
C PHE A 193 17.11 -6.23 3.51
N LEU A 194 17.63 -7.41 3.16
CA LEU A 194 18.99 -7.81 3.54
C LEU A 194 20.05 -6.94 2.86
N CYS A 195 19.83 -6.52 1.61
CA CYS A 195 20.75 -5.63 0.90
C CYS A 195 20.76 -4.22 1.51
N VAL A 196 19.60 -3.65 1.77
CA VAL A 196 19.43 -2.35 2.42
C VAL A 196 19.97 -2.38 3.85
N LEU A 197 19.72 -3.43 4.64
CA LEU A 197 20.32 -3.57 5.97
C LEU A 197 21.85 -3.62 5.92
N ASN A 198 22.43 -4.29 4.92
CA ASN A 198 23.88 -4.34 4.77
C ASN A 198 24.48 -3.03 4.24
N ILE A 199 23.75 -2.27 3.40
CA ILE A 199 24.15 -0.94 2.93
C ILE A 199 23.96 0.13 4.00
N MET A 200 22.94 -0.02 4.85
CA MET A 200 22.63 0.90 5.95
C MET A 200 23.47 0.65 7.20
N LYS A 201 24.18 -0.49 7.34
CA LYS A 201 25.07 -0.74 8.48
C LYS A 201 26.02 0.44 8.79
N PRO A 202 26.80 0.97 7.83
CA PRO A 202 27.74 2.07 8.11
C PRO A 202 27.05 3.40 8.47
N SER A 203 25.83 3.62 8.00
CA SER A 203 25.04 4.82 8.35
C SER A 203 24.30 4.64 9.67
N LEU A 204 23.83 3.45 10.02
CA LEU A 204 23.24 3.09 11.31
C LEU A 204 24.27 3.15 12.45
N ASP A 205 25.52 2.76 12.20
CA ASP A 205 26.63 2.88 13.15
C ASP A 205 26.92 4.35 13.53
N LYS A 206 26.60 5.33 12.66
CA LYS A 206 26.69 6.77 12.98
C LYS A 206 25.59 7.25 13.92
N TRP A 207 24.47 6.53 14.02
CA TRP A 207 23.40 6.82 14.98
C TRP A 207 23.68 6.16 16.35
N GLU A 208 24.62 5.20 16.44
CA GLU A 208 25.08 4.57 17.69
C GLU A 208 26.21 5.36 18.38
N THR A 209 26.08 6.68 18.47
CA THR A 209 26.96 7.44 19.39
C THR A 209 26.50 7.23 20.84
N PRO A 210 27.41 7.21 21.84
CA PRO A 210 27.07 6.88 23.24
C PRO A 210 26.02 7.78 23.91
N ASN A 211 25.60 8.87 23.25
CA ASN A 211 24.63 9.85 23.73
C ASN A 211 23.40 10.02 22.81
N SER A 212 23.22 9.20 21.77
CA SER A 212 21.96 9.20 21.02
C SER A 212 20.93 8.29 21.72
N SER A 213 19.71 8.77 21.87
CA SER A 213 18.59 8.03 22.46
C SER A 213 17.94 7.03 21.48
N ILE A 214 18.64 6.69 20.38
CA ILE A 214 18.10 5.85 19.29
C ILE A 214 19.07 4.68 19.07
N LYS A 215 18.73 3.51 19.61
CA LYS A 215 19.47 2.26 19.46
C LYS A 215 19.01 1.50 18.20
N TYR A 216 19.78 0.52 17.72
CA TYR A 216 19.39 -0.41 16.65
C TYR A 216 18.01 -1.06 16.87
N THR A 217 17.60 -1.23 18.14
CA THR A 217 16.25 -1.68 18.52
C THR A 217 15.15 -0.67 18.17
N ASP A 218 15.45 0.61 17.97
CA ASP A 218 14.47 1.65 17.63
C ASP A 218 14.09 1.66 16.14
N VAL A 219 14.90 1.03 15.28
CA VAL A 219 14.54 0.75 13.87
C VAL A 219 13.44 -0.32 13.80
N THR A 220 13.33 -1.18 14.83
CA THR A 220 12.20 -2.12 14.95
C THR A 220 10.88 -1.44 15.35
N PHE A 221 10.90 -0.17 15.75
CA PHE A 221 9.67 0.62 16.00
C PHE A 221 9.12 1.32 14.75
N LEU A 222 9.74 1.13 13.59
CA LEU A 222 9.17 1.54 12.29
C LEU A 222 8.14 0.54 11.73
N TRP A 223 7.97 -0.61 12.40
CA TRP A 223 6.95 -1.62 12.15
C TRP A 223 5.67 -1.39 12.96
#